data_AF-A0A3D0HJL5-F1
#
_entry.id   AF-A0A3D0HJL5-F1
#
_cell.length_a   1.000
_cell.length_b   1.000
_cell.length_c   1.000
_cell.angle_alpha   90.00
_cell.angle_beta   90.00
_cell.angle_gamma   90.00
#
_symmetry.space_group_name_H-M   'P 1'
#
loop_
_entity.id
_entity.type
_entity.pdbx_description
1 polymer ?
#
loop_
_entity_poly.entity_id
_entity_poly.type
_entity_poly.pdbx_seq_one_letter_code
_entity_poly.pdbx_strand_id
1 'polypeptide(L)' 'AKEVDADAQALATALDAARAAKDFATADKLRAELQALGYLVETTKAGTTLRRG' A
#
# COMPACT_ATOMS: atom_id res chain seq x y z
N ALA A 1 9.10 -12.34 14.56
CA ALA A 1 8.94 -12.00 13.12
C ALA A 1 7.80 -11.00 13.06
N LYS A 2 8.06 -9.74 12.68
CA LYS A 2 7.00 -8.75 12.57
C LYS A 2 6.28 -9.10 11.28
N GLU A 3 5.27 -9.96 11.39
CA GLU A 3 4.30 -10.21 10.33
C GLU A 3 3.90 -8.83 9.83
N VAL A 4 4.17 -8.56 8.56
CA VAL A 4 3.49 -7.45 7.89
C VAL A 4 2.02 -7.78 8.07
N ASP A 5 1.28 -6.96 8.81
CA ASP A 5 -0.13 -7.23 9.10
C ASP A 5 -0.80 -7.59 7.78
N ALA A 6 -1.50 -8.73 7.73
CA ALA A 6 -2.12 -9.22 6.50
C ALA A 6 -3.00 -8.14 5.85
N ASP A 7 -3.59 -7.27 6.68
CA ASP A 7 -4.35 -6.09 6.29
C ASP A 7 -3.51 -5.09 5.46
N ALA A 8 -2.25 -4.83 5.86
CA ALA A 8 -1.37 -3.94 5.12
C ALA A 8 -1.02 -4.53 3.74
N GLN A 9 -0.70 -5.83 3.68
CA GLN A 9 -0.43 -6.52 2.42
C GLN A 9 -1.65 -6.52 1.47
N ALA A 10 -2.86 -6.65 2.02
CA ALA A 10 -4.09 -6.52 1.25
C ALA A 10 -4.26 -5.10 0.69
N LEU A 11 -4.00 -4.07 1.50
CA LEU A 11 -4.05 -2.66 1.06
C LEU A 11 -3.02 -2.36 -0.02
N ALA A 12 -1.79 -2.89 0.08
CA ALA A 12 -0.75 -2.75 -0.94
C ALA A 12 -1.16 -3.39 -2.28
N THR A 13 -1.77 -4.58 -2.23
CA THR A 13 -2.28 -5.27 -3.41
C THR A 13 -3.43 -4.50 -4.06
N ALA A 14 -4.35 -3.96 -3.25
CA ALA A 14 -5.43 -3.11 -3.72
C ALA A 14 -4.90 -1.81 -4.35
N LEU A 15 -3.81 -1.26 -3.82
CA LEU A 15 -3.16 -0.06 -4.33
C LEU A 15 -2.53 -0.31 -5.70
N ASP A 16 -1.87 -1.45 -5.88
CA ASP A 16 -1.33 -1.87 -7.18
C ASP A 16 -2.45 -2.11 -8.21
N ALA A 17 -3.56 -2.74 -7.80
CA ALA A 17 -4.73 -2.93 -8.65
C ALA A 17 -5.38 -1.58 -9.05
N ALA A 18 -5.51 -0.64 -8.11
CA ALA A 18 -6.01 0.70 -8.38
C ALA A 18 -5.09 1.45 -9.36
N ARG A 19 -3.77 1.35 -9.18
CA ARG A 19 -2.80 1.92 -10.15
C ARG A 19 -2.89 1.29 -11.53
N ALA A 20 -3.04 -0.02 -11.62
CA ALA A 20 -3.22 -0.72 -12.89
C ALA A 20 -4.52 -0.27 -13.60
N ALA A 21 -5.58 -0.03 -12.82
CA ALA A 21 -6.84 0.55 -13.30
C ALA A 21 -6.78 2.06 -13.57
N LYS A 22 -5.63 2.72 -13.35
CA LYS A 22 -5.44 4.19 -13.39
C LYS A 22 -6.36 4.96 -12.43
N ASP A 23 -6.84 4.30 -11.38
CA ASP A 23 -7.60 4.89 -10.30
C ASP A 23 -6.64 5.46 -9.23
N PHE A 24 -6.08 6.62 -9.54
CA PHE A 24 -5.16 7.31 -8.65
C PHE A 24 -5.84 7.80 -7.38
N ALA A 25 -7.15 8.10 -7.42
CA ALA A 25 -7.90 8.55 -6.26
C ALA A 25 -8.01 7.45 -5.20
N THR A 26 -8.32 6.22 -5.63
CA THR A 26 -8.35 5.06 -4.73
C THR A 26 -6.94 4.69 -4.26
N ALA A 27 -5.94 4.75 -5.14
CA ALA A 27 -4.54 4.49 -4.77
C ALA A 27 -4.04 5.45 -3.67
N ASP A 28 -4.34 6.74 -3.76
CA ASP A 28 -3.96 7.72 -2.74
C ASP A 28 -4.69 7.53 -1.42
N LYS A 29 -5.96 7.12 -1.43
CA LYS A 29 -6.71 6.78 -0.20
C LYS A 29 -6.06 5.60 0.53
N LEU A 30 -5.78 4.52 -0.19
CA LEU A 30 -5.14 3.31 0.36
C LEU A 30 -3.75 3.64 0.92
N ARG A 31 -2.99 4.50 0.21
CA ARG A 31 -1.68 4.98 0.66
C ARG A 31 -1.79 5.76 1.97
N ALA A 32 -2.79 6.63 2.09
CA ALA A 32 -3.01 7.43 3.29
C ALA A 32 -3.43 6.55 4.49
N GLU A 33 -4.28 5.54 4.30
CA GLU A 33 -4.63 4.58 5.35
C GLU A 33 -3.41 3.82 5.86
N LEU A 34 -2.59 3.29 4.96
CA LEU A 34 -1.35 2.61 5.32
C LEU A 34 -0.40 3.52 6.09
N GLN A 35 -0.23 4.77 5.63
CA GLN A 35 0.57 5.78 6.35
C GLN A 35 0.00 6.11 7.74
N ALA A 36 -1.32 6.20 7.88
CA ALA A 36 -1.99 6.45 9.16
C ALA A 36 -1.80 5.30 10.16
N LEU A 37 -1.69 4.06 9.66
CA LEU A 37 -1.34 2.88 10.43
C LEU A 37 0.16 2.83 10.81
N GLY A 38 0.97 3.81 10.38
CA GLY A 38 2.41 3.85 10.62
C GLY A 38 3.23 3.01 9.64
N TYR A 39 2.64 2.59 8.52
CA TYR A 39 3.34 1.90 7.45
C TYR A 39 3.85 2.90 6.39
N LEU A 40 5.13 2.79 6.06
CA LEU A 40 5.74 3.44 4.90
C LEU A 40 5.37 2.64 3.64
N VAL A 41 4.64 3.30 2.75
CA VAL A 41 4.26 2.76 1.44
C VAL A 41 5.24 3.29 0.40
N GLU A 42 6.12 2.43 -0.09
CA GLU A 42 6.99 2.75 -1.22
C GLU A 42 6.48 2.08 -2.47
N THR A 43 6.11 2.89 -3.45
CA THR A 43 5.53 2.40 -4.68
C THR A 43 6.55 2.57 -5.80
N THR A 44 7.03 1.44 -6.31
CA THR A 44 8.04 1.41 -7.36
C THR A 44 7.44 0.85 -8.64
N LYS A 45 8.20 0.95 -9.74
CA LYS A 45 7.82 0.32 -11.02
C LYS A 45 7.69 -1.21 -10.90
N ALA A 46 8.27 -1.82 -9.88
CA ALA A 46 8.24 -3.25 -9.62
C ALA A 46 7.05 -3.68 -8.71
N GLY A 47 6.31 -2.73 -8.13
CA GLY A 47 5.18 -2.99 -7.24
C GLY A 47 5.20 -2.13 -5.98
N THR A 48 4.24 -2.38 -5.09
CA THR A 48 4.09 -1.69 -3.80
C THR A 48 4.78 -2.45 -2.67
N THR A 49 5.74 -1.81 -2.01
CA THR A 49 6.48 -2.35 -0.86
C THR A 49 6.06 -1.62 0.42
N LEU A 50 5.80 -2.37 1.48
CA LEU A 50 5.45 -1.83 2.79
C LEU A 50 6.62 -1.98 3.77
N ARG A 51 6.95 -0.89 4.46
CA ARG A 51 7.93 -0.89 5.56
C ARG A 51 7.26 -0.40 6.83
N ARG A 52 7.44 -1.12 7.93
CA ARG A 52 7.04 -0.64 9.25
C ARG A 52 8.25 -0.02 9.95
N GLY A 53 8.12 1.25 10.34
CA GLY A 53 9.05 1.94 11.24
C GLY A 53 8.98 1.38 12.66
#